data_AF-A0AAE0RKA2-F1
#
_entry.id   AF-A0AAE0RKA2-F1
#
_cell.length_a   1.000
_cell.length_b   1.000
_cell.length_c   1.000
_cell.angle_alpha   90.00
_cell.angle_beta   90.00
_cell.angle_gamma   90.00
#
_symmetry.space_group_name_H-M   'P 1'
#
loop_
_entity.id
_entity.type
_entity.pdbx_description
1 polymer ?
#
loop_
_entity_poly.entity_id
_entity_poly.type
_entity_poly.pdbx_seq_one_letter_code
_entity_poly.pdbx_strand_id
1 'polypeptide(L)'
;MFHVEQVSDLKLKLIYYVNKIEVHRRIHTGEKPYPCSDCGKRFRQKTALQIHQRVHTGVKPYHCPECGKSYSRHINFKKHKQ
;
A
#
# COMPACT_ATOMS: atom_id res chain seq x y z
N MET A 1 -23.36 4.82 33.43
CA MET A 1 -23.53 3.84 32.34
C MET A 1 -22.47 4.11 31.27
N PHE A 2 -21.20 3.77 31.56
CA PHE A 2 -20.06 3.96 30.66
C PHE A 2 -19.22 2.67 30.69
N HIS A 3 -19.56 1.66 29.89
CA HIS A 3 -18.73 0.44 29.77
C HIS A 3 -19.03 -0.44 28.54
N VAL A 4 -19.33 0.16 27.37
CA VAL A 4 -19.59 -0.63 26.14
C VAL A 4 -18.92 -0.09 24.87
N GLU A 5 -17.84 0.71 24.99
CA GLU A 5 -17.11 1.21 23.81
C GLU A 5 -15.64 0.72 23.68
N GLN A 6 -15.11 -0.05 24.64
CA GLN A 6 -13.70 -0.48 24.59
C GLN A 6 -13.46 -1.89 24.00
N VAL A 7 -14.52 -2.70 23.83
CA VAL A 7 -14.39 -4.09 23.34
C VAL A 7 -14.28 -4.18 21.80
N SER A 8 -14.72 -3.14 21.09
CA SER A 8 -14.61 -3.04 19.62
C SER A 8 -13.18 -2.79 19.14
N ASP A 9 -12.35 -2.10 19.93
CA ASP A 9 -10.98 -1.71 19.55
C ASP A 9 -10.01 -2.90 19.56
N LEU A 10 -10.08 -3.78 20.58
CA LEU A 10 -9.19 -4.94 20.68
C LEU A 10 -9.39 -5.96 19.55
N LYS A 11 -10.64 -6.16 19.12
CA LYS A 11 -10.95 -7.06 17.99
C LYS A 11 -10.39 -6.51 16.68
N LEU A 12 -10.56 -5.22 16.41
CA LEU A 12 -10.00 -4.57 15.22
C LEU A 12 -8.47 -4.62 15.23
N LYS A 13 -7.86 -4.36 16.39
CA LYS A 13 -6.42 -4.43 16.59
C LYS A 13 -5.88 -5.85 16.34
N LEU A 14 -6.56 -6.89 16.83
CA LEU A 14 -6.20 -8.28 16.56
C LEU A 14 -6.29 -8.62 15.06
N ILE A 15 -7.39 -8.27 14.39
CA ILE A 15 -7.56 -8.49 12.94
C ILE A 15 -6.45 -7.77 12.15
N TYR A 16 -6.12 -6.54 12.53
CA TYR A 16 -5.02 -5.79 11.93
C TYR A 16 -3.67 -6.52 12.06
N TYR A 17 -3.32 -7.01 13.26
CA TYR A 17 -2.07 -7.75 13.46
C TYR A 17 -2.04 -9.07 12.69
N VAL A 18 -3.13 -9.83 12.70
CA VAL A 18 -3.24 -11.08 11.94
C VAL A 18 -3.07 -10.82 10.44
N ASN A 19 -3.71 -9.78 9.90
CA ASN A 19 -3.53 -9.39 8.49
C ASN A 19 -2.07 -9.02 8.18
N LYS A 20 -1.41 -8.29 9.09
CA LYS A 20 -0.01 -7.91 8.95
C LYS A 20 0.91 -9.14 8.91
N ILE A 21 0.67 -10.11 9.79
CA ILE A 21 1.43 -11.38 9.82
C ILE A 21 1.20 -12.16 8.52
N GLU A 22 -0.04 -12.26 8.06
CA GLU A 22 -0.36 -12.99 6.82
C GLU A 22 0.32 -12.34 5.60
N VAL A 23 0.27 -11.01 5.49
CA VAL A 23 0.98 -10.28 4.43
C VAL A 23 2.50 -10.49 4.52
N HIS A 24 3.07 -10.56 5.72
CA HIS A 24 4.48 -10.89 5.92
C HIS A 24 4.79 -12.35 5.51
N ARG A 25 3.93 -13.31 5.84
CA ARG A 25 4.11 -14.72 5.50
C ARG A 25 4.26 -14.95 3.99
N ARG A 26 3.55 -14.16 3.18
CA ARG A 26 3.69 -14.15 1.71
C ARG A 26 5.10 -13.84 1.22
N ILE A 27 5.96 -13.26 2.07
CA ILE A 27 7.40 -13.06 1.81
C ILE A 27 8.10 -14.39 1.62
N HIS A 28 7.87 -15.30 2.56
CA HIS A 28 8.49 -16.63 2.59
C HIS A 28 7.84 -17.57 1.58
N THR A 29 6.51 -17.54 1.44
CA THR A 29 5.80 -18.47 0.52
C THR A 29 5.87 -18.05 -0.94
N GLY A 30 6.25 -16.79 -1.23
CA GLY A 30 6.24 -16.25 -2.58
C GLY A 30 4.85 -15.94 -3.15
N GLU A 31 3.77 -16.12 -2.37
CA GLU A 31 2.41 -15.87 -2.81
C GLU A 31 2.22 -14.41 -3.27
N LYS A 32 1.60 -14.26 -4.45
CA LYS A 32 1.28 -12.96 -5.07
C LYS A 32 -0.18 -12.97 -5.51
N PRO A 33 -1.13 -12.67 -4.60
CA PRO A 33 -2.56 -12.81 -4.86
C PRO A 33 -3.11 -11.77 -5.83
N TYR A 34 -2.40 -10.66 -6.03
CA TYR A 34 -2.94 -9.49 -6.74
C TYR A 34 -2.34 -9.36 -8.14
N PRO A 35 -2.98 -9.91 -9.19
CA PRO A 35 -2.54 -9.71 -10.56
C PRO A 35 -2.92 -8.31 -11.07
N CYS A 36 -2.06 -7.73 -11.90
CA CYS A 36 -2.39 -6.57 -12.72
C CYS A 36 -3.22 -7.02 -13.93
N SER A 37 -4.35 -6.36 -14.16
CA SER A 37 -5.22 -6.61 -15.32
C SER A 37 -4.55 -6.27 -16.65
N ASP A 38 -3.68 -5.25 -16.65
CA ASP A 38 -3.15 -4.66 -17.87
C ASP A 38 -1.92 -5.43 -18.40
N CYS A 39 -1.15 -6.05 -17.50
CA CYS A 39 0.09 -6.76 -17.88
C CYS A 39 0.29 -8.13 -17.21
N GLY A 40 -0.67 -8.62 -16.41
CA GLY A 40 -0.59 -9.91 -15.72
C GLY A 40 0.41 -9.98 -14.56
N LYS A 41 1.24 -8.94 -14.34
CA LYS A 41 2.24 -8.90 -13.28
C LYS A 41 1.59 -9.02 -11.91
N ARG A 42 2.11 -9.91 -11.05
CA ARG A 42 1.51 -10.24 -9.75
C ARG A 42 2.21 -9.55 -8.57
N PHE A 43 1.44 -9.13 -7.58
CA PHE A 43 1.89 -8.42 -6.39
C PHE A 43 1.44 -9.11 -5.11
N ARG A 44 2.23 -8.95 -4.05
CA ARG A 44 1.98 -9.51 -2.70
C ARG A 44 0.94 -8.73 -1.91
N GLN A 45 0.81 -7.44 -2.19
CA GLN A 45 -0.06 -6.49 -1.49
C GLN A 45 -0.89 -5.69 -2.49
N LYS A 46 -2.14 -5.37 -2.12
CA LYS A 46 -3.05 -4.54 -2.94
C LYS A 46 -2.48 -3.14 -3.19
N THR A 47 -1.88 -2.53 -2.17
CA THR A 47 -1.24 -1.20 -2.28
C THR A 47 -0.09 -1.18 -3.29
N ALA A 48 0.69 -2.26 -3.36
CA ALA A 48 1.76 -2.40 -4.35
C ALA A 48 1.21 -2.50 -5.78
N LEU A 49 0.11 -3.23 -5.99
CA LEU A 49 -0.60 -3.27 -7.27
C LEU A 49 -1.14 -1.87 -7.65
N GLN A 50 -1.81 -1.17 -6.74
CA GLN A 50 -2.33 0.17 -7.00
C GLN A 50 -1.25 1.18 -7.38
N ILE A 51 -0.09 1.11 -6.72
CA ILE A 51 1.07 1.93 -7.08
C ILE A 51 1.59 1.54 -8.47
N HIS A 52 1.67 0.23 -8.76
CA HIS A 52 2.11 -0.25 -10.06
C HIS A 52 1.19 0.18 -11.21
N GLN A 53 -0.13 0.20 -11.01
CA GLN A 53 -1.09 0.65 -12.03
C GLN A 53 -0.82 2.09 -12.51
N ARG A 54 -0.15 2.93 -11.71
CA ARG A 54 0.29 4.26 -12.12
C ARG A 54 1.30 4.26 -13.26
N VAL A 55 1.97 3.13 -13.52
CA VAL A 55 2.85 2.95 -14.68
C VAL A 55 2.03 2.88 -15.97
N HIS A 56 0.83 2.27 -15.92
CA HIS A 56 -0.06 2.19 -17.07
C HIS A 56 -0.84 3.49 -17.29
N THR A 57 -1.32 4.12 -16.21
CA THR A 57 -2.09 5.37 -16.31
C THR A 57 -1.23 6.63 -16.43
N GLY A 58 0.07 6.54 -16.17
CA GLY A 58 0.96 7.70 -16.14
C GLY A 58 0.75 8.66 -14.96
N VAL A 59 -0.17 8.34 -14.02
CA VAL A 59 -0.53 9.24 -12.91
C VAL A 59 0.65 9.46 -11.96
N LYS A 60 1.00 10.73 -11.73
CA LYS A 60 2.07 11.17 -10.83
C LYS A 60 1.52 12.14 -9.78
N PRO A 61 0.95 11.65 -8.68
CA PRO A 61 0.18 12.50 -7.76
C PRO A 61 1.05 13.37 -6.84
N TYR A 62 2.36 13.16 -6.80
CA TYR A 62 3.27 13.92 -5.94
C TYR A 62 4.04 14.94 -6.76
N HIS A 63 3.66 16.21 -6.65
CA HIS A 63 4.24 17.33 -7.40
C HIS A 63 5.21 18.14 -6.51
N CYS A 64 6.39 18.47 -7.04
CA CYS A 64 7.31 19.40 -6.42
C CYS A 64 7.05 20.83 -6.94
N PRO A 65 6.58 21.76 -6.08
CA PRO A 65 6.27 23.12 -6.52
C PRO A 65 7.51 23.93 -6.93
N GLU A 66 8.68 23.60 -6.40
CA GLU A 66 9.92 24.36 -6.64
C GLU A 66 10.53 24.09 -8.02
N CYS A 67 10.46 22.84 -8.50
CA CYS A 67 11.06 22.45 -9.78
C CYS A 67 10.07 21.85 -10.80
N GLY A 68 8.77 21.80 -10.47
CA GLY A 68 7.71 21.25 -11.34
C GLY A 68 7.75 19.72 -11.54
N LYS A 69 8.72 19.02 -10.93
CA LYS A 69 8.85 17.56 -11.12
C LYS A 69 7.74 16.82 -10.41
N SER A 70 7.14 15.85 -11.11
CA SER A 70 6.09 14.98 -10.56
C SER A 70 6.56 13.55 -10.42
N TYR A 71 6.11 12.87 -9.37
CA TYR A 71 6.51 11.50 -9.00
C TYR A 71 5.29 10.61 -8.83
N SER A 72 5.41 9.35 -9.27
CA SER A 72 4.36 8.33 -9.10
C SER A 72 4.32 7.72 -7.70
N ARG A 73 5.40 7.88 -6.91
CA ARG A 73 5.55 7.30 -5.56
C ARG A 73 5.99 8.34 -4.53
N HIS A 74 5.38 8.29 -3.36
CA HIS A 74 5.70 9.20 -2.25
C HIS A 74 7.17 9.11 -1.82
N ILE A 75 7.73 7.90 -1.77
CA ILE A 75 9.13 7.71 -1.37
C ILE A 75 10.12 8.42 -2.32
N ASN A 76 9.81 8.48 -3.61
CA ASN A 76 10.68 9.12 -4.60
C ASN A 76 10.57 10.63 -4.46
N PHE A 77 9.36 11.14 -4.23
CA PHE A 77 9.12 12.55 -3.93
C PHE A 77 9.82 12.99 -2.63
N LYS A 78 9.71 12.21 -1.55
CA LYS A 78 10.37 12.51 -0.27
C LYS A 78 11.88 12.56 -0.44
N LYS A 79 12.48 11.58 -1.14
CA LYS A 79 13.92 11.58 -1.44
C LYS A 79 14.36 12.77 -2.29
N HIS A 80 13.48 13.28 -3.16
CA HIS A 80 13.78 14.46 -3.95
C HIS A 80 13.78 15.76 -3.12
N LYS A 81 12.98 15.82 -2.05
CA LYS A 81 12.88 16.99 -1.15
C LYS A 81 13.90 17.00 -0.01
N GLN A 82 14.60 15.89 0.22
CA GLN A 82 15.66 15.80 1.22
C GLN A 82 16.95 16.36 0.62
#